data_AF-A0A7Y2P347-F1
#
_entry.id   AF-A0A7Y2P347-F1
#
_cell.length_a   1.000
_cell.length_b   1.000
_cell.length_c   1.000
_cell.angle_alpha   90.00
_cell.angle_beta   90.00
_cell.angle_gamma   90.00
#
_symmetry.space_group_name_H-M   'P 1'
#
loop_
_entity.id
_entity.type
_entity.pdbx_description
1 polymer ?
#
loop_
_entity_poly.entity_id
_entity_poly.type
_entity_poly.pdbx_seq_one_letter_code
_entity_poly.pdbx_strand_id
1 'polypeptide(L)' 'MKRWFTLLFSFLLLPMLVQAGTVGKLRGTITDMDTGEPLIGANVIIVGSSFGAATNID' A
#
# COMPACT_ATOMS: atom_id res chain seq x y z
N MET A 1 -10.74 -8.56 -39.53
CA MET A 1 -9.53 -9.09 -38.84
C MET A 1 -8.84 -8.05 -37.97
N LYS A 2 -8.49 -6.86 -38.49
CA LYS A 2 -7.81 -5.80 -37.70
C LYS A 2 -8.58 -5.36 -36.43
N ARG A 3 -9.90 -5.13 -36.54
CA ARG A 3 -10.76 -4.71 -35.40
C ARG A 3 -10.81 -5.74 -34.26
N TRP A 4 -10.85 -7.03 -34.60
CA TRP A 4 -10.88 -8.10 -33.59
C TRP A 4 -9.55 -8.20 -32.86
N PHE A 5 -8.45 -8.02 -33.59
CA PHE A 5 -7.12 -7.95 -33.00
C PHE A 5 -6.99 -6.76 -32.03
N THR A 6 -7.53 -5.59 -32.39
CA THR A 6 -7.57 -4.42 -31.50
C THR A 6 -8.39 -4.67 -30.23
N LEU A 7 -9.55 -5.32 -30.35
CA LEU A 7 -10.40 -5.65 -29.20
C LEU A 7 -9.73 -6.67 -28.27
N LEU A 8 -9.08 -7.69 -28.83
CA LEU A 8 -8.37 -8.71 -28.07
C LEU A 8 -7.15 -8.12 -27.34
N PHE A 9 -6.41 -7.22 -28.00
CA PHE A 9 -5.31 -6.49 -27.39
C PHE A 9 -5.78 -5.56 -26.25
N SER A 10 -6.89 -4.85 -26.44
CA SER A 10 -7.53 -4.03 -25.39
C SER A 10 -7.94 -4.87 -24.19
N PHE A 11 -8.58 -6.03 -24.43
CA PHE A 11 -9.00 -6.94 -23.37
C PHE A 11 -7.83 -7.51 -22.56
N LEU A 12 -6.69 -7.77 -23.22
CA LEU A 12 -5.46 -8.24 -22.57
C LEU A 12 -4.83 -7.21 -21.62
N LEU A 13 -5.10 -5.91 -21.84
CA LEU A 13 -4.54 -4.82 -21.02
C LEU A 13 -5.38 -4.49 -19.77
N LEU A 14 -6.65 -4.91 -19.74
CA LEU A 14 -7.54 -4.71 -18.58
C LEU A 14 -6.98 -5.19 -17.22
N PRO A 15 -6.30 -6.34 -17.08
CA PRO A 15 -5.78 -6.78 -15.78
C PRO A 15 -4.70 -5.88 -15.21
N MET A 16 -4.04 -5.03 -16.02
CA MET A 16 -3.08 -4.04 -15.51
C MET A 16 -3.73 -2.95 -14.66
N LEU A 17 -5.06 -2.77 -14.77
CA LEU A 17 -5.83 -1.81 -13.98
C LEU A 17 -6.27 -2.40 -12.63
N VAL A 18 -6.11 -3.71 -12.42
CA VAL A 18 -6.45 -4.34 -11.15
C VAL A 18 -5.31 -4.05 -10.17
N GLN A 19 -5.48 -2.98 -9.40
CA GLN A 19 -4.58 -2.65 -8.30
C GLN A 19 -4.67 -3.77 -7.25
N ALA A 20 -3.57 -4.49 -7.06
CA ALA A 20 -3.47 -5.60 -6.11
C ALA A 20 -4.03 -5.18 -4.75
N GLY A 21 -5.03 -5.93 -4.27
CA GLY A 21 -5.65 -5.70 -2.97
C GLY A 21 -4.61 -5.73 -1.87
N THR A 22 -4.76 -4.81 -0.92
CA THR A 22 -3.92 -4.67 0.27
C THR A 22 -4.10 -5.85 1.23
N VAL A 23 -3.65 -7.04 0.84
CA VAL A 23 -3.66 -8.22 1.70
C VAL A 23 -2.43 -8.11 2.63
N GLY A 24 -2.66 -8.16 3.94
CA GLY A 24 -1.58 -8.06 4.94
C GLY A 24 -1.28 -6.64 5.44
N LYS A 25 -2.29 -5.82 5.74
CA LYS A 25 -2.08 -4.50 6.39
C LYS A 25 -1.71 -4.67 7.86
N LEU A 26 -0.67 -3.96 8.32
CA LEU A 26 -0.40 -3.71 9.73
C LEU A 26 -0.87 -2.31 10.09
N ARG A 27 -1.63 -2.16 11.19
CA ARG A 27 -2.07 -0.88 11.74
C ARG A 27 -1.87 -0.90 13.25
N GLY A 28 -1.44 0.23 13.80
CA GLY A 28 -1.31 0.48 15.23
C GLY A 28 -1.00 1.94 15.50
N THR A 29 -0.95 2.31 16.77
CA THR A 29 -0.56 3.64 17.24
C THR A 29 0.76 3.52 17.96
N ILE A 30 1.69 4.42 17.67
CA ILE A 30 2.98 4.51 18.35
C ILE A 30 2.87 5.67 19.34
N THR A 31 3.13 5.41 20.61
CA THR A 31 3.02 6.40 21.69
C THR A 31 4.35 6.54 22.43
N ASP A 32 4.58 7.72 22.98
CA ASP A 32 5.65 7.96 23.93
C ASP A 32 5.36 7.20 25.23
N MET A 33 6.40 6.61 25.83
CA MET A 33 6.25 5.77 27.01
C MET A 33 5.95 6.58 28.28
N ASP A 34 6.52 7.79 28.39
CA ASP A 34 6.42 8.61 29.60
C ASP A 34 5.14 9.45 29.59
N THR A 35 4.75 9.97 28.41
CA THR A 35 3.56 10.85 28.29
C THR A 35 2.31 10.12 27.81
N GLY A 36 2.45 8.99 27.12
CA GLY A 36 1.34 8.30 26.45
C GLY A 36 0.84 9.01 25.18
N GLU A 37 1.49 10.09 24.74
CA GLU A 37 1.08 10.87 23.57
C GLU A 37 1.50 10.18 22.26
N PRO A 38 0.74 10.32 21.16
CA PRO A 38 1.13 9.79 19.85
C PRO A 38 2.44 10.38 19.34
N LEU A 39 3.36 9.52 18.91
CA LEU A 39 4.62 9.92 18.29
C LEU A 39 4.39 10.15 16.79
N ILE A 40 4.13 11.39 16.40
CA ILE A 40 3.90 11.80 15.00
C ILE A 40 5.24 11.91 14.26
N GLY A 41 5.31 11.41 13.02
CA GLY A 41 6.51 11.48 12.17
C GLY A 41 7.58 10.42 12.48
N ALA A 42 7.30 9.44 13.33
CA ALA A 42 8.18 8.31 13.57
C ALA A 42 8.19 7.37 12.37
N ASN A 43 9.38 6.98 11.90
CA ASN A 43 9.54 6.02 10.81
C ASN A 43 9.46 4.58 11.33
N VAL A 44 8.54 3.80 10.77
CA VAL A 44 8.34 2.39 11.08
C VAL A 44 8.75 1.56 9.87
N ILE A 45 9.61 0.55 10.09
CA ILE A 45 10.12 -0.34 9.05
C ILE A 45 9.85 -1.79 9.46
N ILE A 46 9.34 -2.60 8.53
CA ILE A 46 9.20 -4.04 8.74
C ILE A 46 10.50 -4.72 8.31
N VAL A 47 11.29 -5.15 9.29
CA VAL A 47 12.59 -5.81 9.09
C VAL A 47 12.43 -7.03 8.17
N GLY A 48 13.32 -7.15 7.18
CA GLY A 48 13.28 -8.23 6.18
C GLY A 48 12.29 -7.99 5.03
N SER A 49 11.69 -6.80 4.92
CA SER A 49 10.82 -6.42 3.82
C SER A 49 11.16 -5.02 3.28
N SER A 50 10.54 -4.63 2.17
CA SER A 50 10.58 -3.26 1.63
C SER A 50 9.46 -2.37 2.15
N PHE A 51 8.67 -2.82 3.14
CA PHE A 51 7.54 -2.08 3.68
C PHE A 51 7.94 -1.21 4.87
N GLY A 52 7.40 0.01 4.89
CA GLY A 52 7.51 0.95 6.00
C GLY A 52 6.52 2.10 5.85
N ALA A 53 6.32 2.86 6.91
CA ALA A 53 5.44 4.02 6.94
C ALA A 53 5.92 5.02 8.00
N ALA A 54 5.62 6.30 7.80
CA ALA A 54 5.73 7.31 8.85
C ALA A 54 4.39 7.42 9.58
N THR A 55 4.42 7.60 10.90
CA THR A 55 3.22 7.85 11.71
C THR A 55 2.65 9.24 11.42
N ASN A 56 1.33 9.39 11.54
CA ASN A 56 0.57 10.61 11.25
C ASN A 56 -0.25 11.04 12.47
N ILE A 57 -1.08 12.08 12.28
CA ILE A 57 -1.97 12.65 13.30
C ILE A 57 -3.28 11.84 13.42
N ASP A 58 -3.63 11.04 12.41
CA ASP A 58 -4.91 10.30 12.30
C ASP A 58 -4.96 8.98 13.09
#